data_AF-A0A7S2NLR4-F1
#
_entry.id   AF-A0A7S2NLR4-F1
#
_cell.length_a   1.000
_cell.length_b   1.000
_cell.length_c   1.000
_cell.angle_alpha   90.00
_cell.angle_beta   90.00
_cell.angle_gamma   90.00
#
_symmetry.space_group_name_H-M   'P 1'
#
loop_
_entity.id
_entity.type
_entity.pdbx_description
1 polymer ?
#
loop_
_entity_poly.entity_id
_entity_poly.type
_entity_poly.pdbx_seq_one_letter_code
_entity_poly.pdbx_strand_id
1 'polypeptide(L)'
;MQWSIVLMLGSTVLQGCLPSFHCCGEAWGWLGLVALLVCRALQGLSAGGELSTAAVYISEVSPKNRLGYNLSWISASGNFLAWAVAALVMFLIESLVSHEDMLLWGWRLPYLTSVVPGAALILARRCLEETPDFEELVKEEAERTCANQLEGDTDVVATSGGPLREVFAHHKLAVLIGSLGTMGIGAFWYVPSVYGVQFIMQYNDLPATAVSFSEMLGFCIPAVLAVFAGMLVDVWGACKVHTLALIGGCVIVPMPLLYWWTHVPQSFAIAALFIGQIA
;
A
#
# COMPACT_ATOMS: atom_id res chain seq x y z
N MET A 1 5.57 17.16 -2.62
CA MET A 1 5.32 15.71 -2.39
C MET A 1 6.56 14.87 -2.02
N GLN A 2 7.79 15.40 -1.90
CA GLN A 2 8.96 14.54 -1.62
C GLN A 2 9.06 14.07 -0.16
N TRP A 3 8.49 14.83 0.79
CA TRP A 3 8.58 14.56 2.23
C TRP A 3 7.89 13.26 2.66
N SER A 4 6.77 12.92 2.04
CA SER A 4 6.06 11.66 2.25
C SER A 4 6.96 10.47 1.90
N ILE A 5 7.57 10.45 0.71
CA ILE A 5 8.45 9.34 0.29
C ILE A 5 9.65 9.20 1.23
N VAL A 6 10.26 10.31 1.65
CA VAL A 6 11.36 10.30 2.62
C VAL A 6 10.89 9.77 3.97
N LEU A 7 9.69 10.16 4.43
CA LEU A 7 9.10 9.70 5.69
C LEU A 7 8.76 8.21 5.63
N MET A 8 8.18 7.72 4.52
CA MET A 8 7.92 6.30 4.30
C MET A 8 9.22 5.50 4.29
N LEU A 9 10.19 5.89 3.45
CA LEU A 9 11.48 5.19 3.33
C LEU A 9 12.24 5.19 4.65
N GLY A 10 12.35 6.36 5.29
CA GLY A 10 13.01 6.49 6.60
C GLY A 10 12.35 5.59 7.64
N SER A 11 11.02 5.56 7.69
CA SER A 11 10.28 4.68 8.61
C SER A 11 10.50 3.19 8.30
N THR A 12 10.63 2.79 7.03
CA THR A 12 10.93 1.40 6.65
C THR A 12 12.32 0.98 7.09
N VAL A 13 13.33 1.81 6.83
CA VAL A 13 14.71 1.51 7.19
C VAL A 13 14.89 1.48 8.71
N LEU A 14 14.21 2.40 9.42
CA LEU A 14 14.21 2.42 10.88
C LEU A 14 13.66 1.12 11.47
N GLN A 15 12.67 0.46 10.85
CA GLN A 15 12.17 -0.85 11.31
C GLN A 15 13.27 -1.91 11.34
N GLY A 16 14.18 -1.91 10.36
CA GLY A 16 15.33 -2.83 10.33
C GLY A 16 16.37 -2.55 11.42
N CYS A 17 16.39 -1.33 11.97
CA CYS A 17 17.31 -0.91 13.03
C CYS A 17 16.74 -1.08 14.44
N LEU A 18 15.47 -1.49 14.58
CA LEU A 18 14.82 -1.56 15.90
C LEU A 18 15.47 -2.60 16.82
N PRO A 19 15.53 -2.33 18.14
CA PRO A 19 15.96 -3.33 19.11
C PRO A 19 14.92 -4.46 19.19
N SER A 20 15.39 -5.70 19.34
CA SER A 20 14.55 -6.86 19.57
C SER A 20 14.69 -7.37 21.00
N PHE A 21 13.69 -8.09 21.48
CA PHE A 21 13.72 -8.74 22.80
C PHE A 21 14.94 -9.67 22.95
N HIS A 22 15.34 -10.34 21.87
CA HIS A 22 16.51 -11.23 21.85
C HIS A 22 17.85 -10.51 22.02
N CYS A 23 17.99 -9.30 21.48
CA CYS A 23 19.29 -8.61 21.41
C CYS A 23 19.55 -7.69 22.61
N CYS A 24 18.52 -7.01 23.13
CA CYS A 24 18.71 -5.88 24.04
C CYS A 24 17.98 -6.01 25.39
N GLY A 25 17.32 -7.14 25.65
CA GLY A 25 16.55 -7.38 26.88
C GLY A 25 15.17 -6.69 26.90
N GLU A 26 14.38 -6.94 27.94
CA GLU A 26 12.95 -6.58 27.99
C GLU A 26 12.70 -5.07 27.83
N ALA A 27 13.44 -4.22 28.53
CA ALA A 27 13.24 -2.77 28.49
C ALA A 27 13.43 -2.18 27.08
N TRP A 28 14.46 -2.64 26.36
CA TRP A 28 14.72 -2.21 24.99
C TRP A 28 13.79 -2.88 23.98
N GLY A 29 13.31 -4.09 24.26
CA GLY A 29 12.28 -4.76 23.46
C GLY A 29 10.96 -3.99 23.43
N TRP A 30 10.50 -3.48 24.59
CA TRP A 30 9.31 -2.63 24.66
C TRP A 30 9.48 -1.31 23.89
N LEU A 31 10.65 -0.67 24.00
CA LEU A 31 10.97 0.51 23.21
C LEU A 31 10.92 0.20 21.70
N GLY A 32 11.48 -0.94 21.28
CA GLY A 32 11.42 -1.41 19.91
C GLY A 32 9.99 -1.60 19.41
N LEU A 33 9.11 -2.17 20.22
CA LEU A 33 7.69 -2.38 19.87
C LEU A 33 6.92 -1.07 19.73
N VAL A 34 7.13 -0.10 20.63
CA VAL A 34 6.53 1.24 20.51
C VAL A 34 7.07 1.96 19.28
N ALA A 35 8.37 1.90 19.04
CA ALA A 35 8.98 2.51 17.86
C ALA A 35 8.50 1.85 16.56
N LEU A 36 8.29 0.53 16.54
CA LEU A 36 7.69 -0.20 15.42
C LEU A 36 6.29 0.33 15.12
N LEU A 37 5.45 0.50 16.16
CA LEU A 37 4.11 1.04 16.01
C LEU A 37 4.12 2.45 15.42
N VAL A 38 5.02 3.32 15.91
CA VAL A 38 5.20 4.67 15.38
C VAL A 38 5.64 4.62 13.91
N CYS A 39 6.63 3.79 13.57
CA CYS A 39 7.08 3.64 12.17
C CYS A 39 5.95 3.15 11.26
N ARG A 40 5.08 2.24 11.73
CA ARG A 40 3.92 1.76 10.97
C ARG A 40 2.85 2.84 10.80
N ALA A 41 2.60 3.66 11.82
CA ALA A 41 1.69 4.79 11.73
C ALA A 41 2.18 5.83 10.72
N LEU A 42 3.49 6.13 10.74
CA LEU A 42 4.14 7.04 9.80
C LEU A 42 4.10 6.52 8.36
N GLN A 43 4.37 5.23 8.14
CA GLN A 43 4.21 4.60 6.83
C GLN A 43 2.76 4.68 6.32
N GLY A 44 1.78 4.38 7.17
CA GLY A 44 0.36 4.43 6.79
C GLY A 44 -0.08 5.84 6.38
N LEU A 45 0.33 6.86 7.15
CA LEU A 45 0.05 8.26 6.84
C LEU A 45 0.67 8.67 5.49
N SER A 46 1.92 8.29 5.26
CA SER A 46 2.60 8.60 3.99
C SER A 46 1.97 7.88 2.80
N ALA A 47 1.75 6.56 2.92
CA ALA A 47 1.24 5.74 1.82
C ALA A 47 -0.16 6.18 1.38
N GLY A 48 -1.03 6.57 2.32
CA GLY A 48 -2.36 7.10 2.01
C GLY A 48 -2.30 8.39 1.19
N GLY A 49 -1.41 9.33 1.55
CA GLY A 49 -1.21 10.56 0.80
C GLY A 49 -0.64 10.32 -0.61
N GLU A 50 0.39 9.48 -0.71
CA GLU A 50 1.04 9.17 -1.99
C GLU A 50 0.10 8.50 -3.00
N LEU A 51 -0.73 7.56 -2.55
CA LEU A 51 -1.66 6.87 -3.43
C LEU A 51 -2.77 7.81 -3.94
N SER A 52 -3.32 8.65 -3.06
CA SER A 52 -4.37 9.61 -3.44
C SER A 52 -3.85 10.67 -4.42
N THR A 53 -2.67 11.23 -4.17
CA THR A 53 -2.04 12.24 -5.05
C THR A 53 -1.66 11.66 -6.40
N ALA A 54 -1.14 10.43 -6.46
CA ALA A 54 -0.83 9.76 -7.72
C ALA A 54 -2.09 9.49 -8.56
N ALA A 55 -3.20 9.09 -7.91
CA ALA A 55 -4.47 8.88 -8.60
C ALA A 55 -5.04 10.19 -9.18
N VAL A 56 -4.95 11.30 -8.44
CA VAL A 56 -5.37 12.63 -8.92
C VAL A 56 -4.52 13.05 -10.11
N TYR A 57 -3.19 13.01 -9.99
CA TYR A 57 -2.26 13.35 -11.07
C TYR A 57 -2.56 12.55 -12.35
N ILE A 58 -2.68 11.22 -12.23
CA ILE A 58 -3.00 10.37 -13.38
C ILE A 58 -4.37 10.74 -13.96
N SER A 59 -5.36 11.06 -13.12
CA SER A 59 -6.69 11.43 -13.61
C SER A 59 -6.71 12.76 -14.37
N GLU A 60 -5.87 13.72 -14.01
CA GLU A 60 -5.75 15.03 -14.66
C GLU A 60 -5.06 14.90 -16.03
N VAL A 61 -4.00 14.09 -16.12
CA VAL A 61 -3.23 13.93 -17.38
C VAL A 61 -3.81 12.88 -18.33
N SER A 62 -4.76 12.07 -17.88
CA SER A 62 -5.30 10.96 -18.66
C SER A 62 -6.46 11.37 -19.57
N PRO A 63 -6.50 10.90 -20.83
CA PRO A 63 -7.67 11.07 -21.66
C PRO A 63 -8.86 10.27 -21.10
N LYS A 64 -10.07 10.85 -21.16
CA LYS A 64 -11.29 10.31 -20.54
C LYS A 64 -11.62 8.87 -20.96
N ASN A 65 -11.19 8.43 -22.14
CA ASN A 65 -11.45 7.09 -22.69
C ASN A 65 -10.41 6.03 -22.29
N ARG A 66 -9.37 6.40 -21.53
CA ARG A 66 -8.34 5.49 -21.00
C ARG A 66 -8.03 5.74 -19.53
N LEU A 67 -8.95 6.40 -18.83
CA LEU A 67 -8.76 6.79 -17.43
C LEU A 67 -8.63 5.55 -16.54
N GLY A 68 -9.50 4.56 -16.73
CA GLY A 68 -9.47 3.28 -16.02
C GLY A 68 -8.20 2.48 -16.30
N TYR A 69 -7.77 2.41 -17.56
CA TYR A 69 -6.50 1.78 -17.95
C TYR A 69 -5.28 2.48 -17.32
N ASN A 70 -5.24 3.81 -17.31
CA ASN A 70 -4.10 4.53 -16.75
C ASN A 70 -4.08 4.44 -15.22
N LEU A 71 -5.24 4.50 -14.55
CA LEU A 71 -5.34 4.33 -13.11
C LEU A 71 -5.04 2.90 -12.65
N SER A 72 -5.33 1.88 -13.47
CA SER A 72 -5.05 0.50 -13.10
C SER A 72 -3.56 0.17 -13.01
N TRP A 73 -2.70 0.96 -13.66
CA TRP A 73 -1.25 0.85 -13.50
C TRP A 73 -0.79 1.12 -12.06
N ILE A 74 -1.50 1.94 -11.29
CA ILE A 74 -1.22 2.14 -9.86
C ILE A 74 -1.33 0.80 -9.11
N SER A 75 -2.40 0.05 -9.34
CA SER A 75 -2.61 -1.26 -8.71
C SER A 75 -1.69 -2.34 -9.28
N ALA A 76 -1.51 -2.37 -10.61
CA ALA A 76 -0.70 -3.37 -11.29
C ALA A 76 0.78 -3.29 -10.88
N SER A 77 1.37 -2.09 -10.96
CA SER A 77 2.79 -1.85 -10.68
C SER A 77 3.06 -1.53 -9.21
N GLY A 78 2.26 -0.63 -8.62
CA GLY A 78 2.47 -0.11 -7.27
C GLY A 78 2.01 -1.03 -6.15
N ASN A 79 1.13 -2.00 -6.45
CA ASN A 79 0.68 -3.00 -5.47
C ASN A 79 1.12 -4.41 -5.85
N PHE A 80 0.54 -5.03 -6.87
CA PHE A 80 0.74 -6.46 -7.14
C PHE A 80 2.17 -6.80 -7.57
N LEU A 81 2.74 -6.07 -8.54
CA LEU A 81 4.11 -6.30 -8.96
C LEU A 81 5.11 -5.98 -7.83
N ALA A 82 4.85 -4.92 -7.05
CA ALA A 82 5.66 -4.59 -5.89
C ALA A 82 5.66 -5.72 -4.84
N TRP A 83 4.50 -6.34 -4.60
CA TRP A 83 4.38 -7.53 -3.75
C TRP A 83 5.11 -8.74 -4.30
N ALA A 84 5.01 -9.01 -5.60
CA ALA A 84 5.76 -10.09 -6.24
C ALA A 84 7.28 -9.90 -6.10
N VAL A 85 7.77 -8.67 -6.26
CA VAL A 85 9.19 -8.34 -6.04
C VAL A 85 9.58 -8.46 -4.57
N ALA A 86 8.73 -8.04 -3.64
CA ALA A 86 8.98 -8.20 -2.20
C ALA A 86 9.08 -9.69 -1.82
N ALA A 87 8.18 -10.52 -2.34
CA ALA A 87 8.19 -11.97 -2.15
C ALA A 87 9.43 -12.62 -2.76
N LEU A 88 9.90 -12.16 -3.93
CA LEU A 88 11.18 -12.58 -4.50
C LEU A 88 12.36 -12.24 -3.59
N VAL A 89 12.40 -11.03 -3.05
CA VAL A 89 13.47 -10.62 -2.10
C VAL A 89 13.44 -11.49 -0.85
N MET A 90 12.26 -11.75 -0.29
CA MET A 90 12.12 -12.65 0.87
C MET A 90 12.56 -14.07 0.55
N PHE A 91 12.16 -14.63 -0.60
CA PHE A 91 12.61 -15.94 -1.06
C PHE A 91 14.14 -16.04 -1.14
N LEU A 92 14.80 -15.00 -1.67
CA LEU A 92 16.25 -14.95 -1.74
C LEU A 92 16.88 -14.89 -0.35
N ILE A 93 16.33 -14.12 0.58
CA ILE A 93 16.85 -14.03 1.94
C ILE A 93 16.66 -15.37 2.68
N GLU A 94 15.48 -15.96 2.59
CA GLU A 94 15.14 -17.25 3.23
C GLU A 94 15.92 -18.43 2.66
N SER A 95 16.39 -18.35 1.41
CA SER A 95 17.25 -19.38 0.81
C SER A 95 18.74 -19.23 1.16
N LEU A 96 19.16 -18.03 1.56
CA LEU A 96 20.55 -17.72 1.90
C LEU A 96 20.83 -17.75 3.41
N VAL A 97 19.81 -17.54 4.24
CA VAL A 97 19.93 -17.39 5.70
C VAL A 97 19.30 -18.59 6.39
N SER A 98 19.99 -19.15 7.39
CA SER A 98 19.45 -20.26 8.19
C SER A 98 18.21 -19.83 8.98
N HIS A 99 17.37 -20.77 9.39
CA HIS A 99 16.18 -20.45 10.18
C HIS A 99 16.53 -19.78 11.52
N GLU A 100 17.61 -20.23 12.18
CA GLU A 100 18.09 -19.64 13.44
C GLU A 100 18.59 -18.21 13.23
N ASP A 101 19.38 -17.97 12.17
CA ASP A 101 19.86 -16.63 11.83
C ASP A 101 18.72 -15.70 11.43
N MET A 102 17.69 -16.22 10.75
CA MET A 102 16.51 -15.46 10.38
C MET A 102 15.80 -14.88 11.61
N LEU A 103 15.66 -15.68 12.67
CA LEU A 103 15.05 -15.27 13.95
C LEU A 103 15.94 -14.27 14.72
N LEU A 104 17.26 -14.43 14.64
CA LEU A 104 18.21 -13.57 15.34
C LEU A 104 18.32 -12.18 14.69
N TRP A 105 18.60 -12.14 13.38
CA TRP A 105 18.92 -10.89 12.69
C TRP A 105 18.46 -10.83 11.22
N GLY A 106 18.23 -11.96 10.56
CA GLY A 106 17.89 -12.02 9.13
C GLY A 106 16.61 -11.26 8.78
N TRP A 107 15.63 -11.20 9.68
CA TRP A 107 14.39 -10.41 9.51
C TRP A 107 14.63 -8.90 9.28
N ARG A 108 15.83 -8.37 9.59
CA ARG A 108 16.19 -6.95 9.36
C ARG A 108 16.51 -6.66 7.90
N LEU A 109 17.05 -7.64 7.16
CA LEU A 109 17.47 -7.50 5.76
C LEU A 109 16.39 -6.94 4.81
N PRO A 110 15.14 -7.43 4.80
CA PRO A 110 14.12 -6.89 3.90
C PRO A 110 13.84 -5.39 4.12
N TYR A 111 13.90 -4.93 5.37
CA TYR A 111 13.71 -3.51 5.71
C TYR A 111 14.91 -2.65 5.28
N LEU A 112 16.13 -3.15 5.40
CA LEU A 112 17.33 -2.40 5.01
C LEU A 112 17.50 -2.35 3.48
N THR A 113 17.20 -3.45 2.80
CA THR A 113 17.28 -3.52 1.33
C THR A 113 16.27 -2.60 0.64
N SER A 114 15.20 -2.17 1.34
CA SER A 114 14.24 -1.20 0.81
C SER A 114 14.85 0.17 0.49
N VAL A 115 16.06 0.49 1.01
CA VAL A 115 16.83 1.68 0.63
C VAL A 115 16.99 1.78 -0.88
N VAL A 116 17.27 0.67 -1.56
CA VAL A 116 17.56 0.66 -3.00
C VAL A 116 16.36 1.13 -3.84
N PRO A 117 15.18 0.48 -3.77
CA PRO A 117 14.01 0.96 -4.51
C PRO A 117 13.53 2.33 -4.00
N GLY A 118 13.67 2.64 -2.71
CA GLY A 118 13.30 3.94 -2.16
C GLY A 118 14.14 5.08 -2.71
N ALA A 119 15.46 4.91 -2.79
CA ALA A 119 16.37 5.91 -3.38
C ALA A 119 16.09 6.09 -4.88
N ALA A 120 15.86 4.99 -5.61
CA ALA A 120 15.48 5.05 -7.02
C ALA A 120 14.17 5.84 -7.21
N LEU A 121 13.17 5.64 -6.35
CA LEU A 121 11.91 6.38 -6.38
C LEU A 121 12.11 7.87 -6.11
N ILE A 122 12.94 8.23 -5.13
CA ILE A 122 13.26 9.64 -4.83
C ILE A 122 13.93 10.31 -6.04
N LEU A 123 14.85 9.61 -6.71
CA LEU A 123 15.52 10.12 -7.91
C LEU A 123 14.54 10.27 -9.08
N ALA A 124 13.70 9.26 -9.33
CA ALA A 124 12.68 9.31 -10.37
C ALA A 124 11.69 10.47 -10.16
N ARG A 125 11.31 10.73 -8.91
CA ARG A 125 10.43 11.84 -8.51
C ARG A 125 11.00 13.21 -8.76
N ARG A 126 12.33 13.37 -8.86
CA ARG A 126 12.95 14.66 -9.21
C ARG A 126 12.78 15.03 -10.68
N CYS A 127 12.38 14.07 -11.52
CA CYS A 127 12.21 14.26 -12.96
C CYS A 127 10.74 14.44 -13.39
N LEU A 128 9.79 14.45 -12.45
CA LEU A 128 8.36 14.66 -12.73
C LEU A 128 8.04 16.15 -12.62
N GLU A 129 7.47 16.72 -13.69
CA GLU A 129 6.88 18.06 -13.70
C GLU A 129 5.49 18.02 -13.05
N GLU A 130 5.10 19.07 -12.32
CA GLU A 130 3.78 19.18 -11.69
C GLU A 130 2.70 19.50 -12.75
N THR A 131 1.42 19.21 -12.48
CA THR A 131 0.33 19.48 -13.45
C THR A 131 0.04 20.98 -13.60
N PRO A 132 -0.41 21.46 -14.78
CA PRO A 132 -0.76 22.87 -14.99
C PRO A 132 -1.82 23.38 -14.00
N ASP A 133 -2.81 22.53 -13.69
CA ASP A 133 -3.89 22.85 -12.74
C ASP A 133 -3.34 23.00 -11.31
N PHE A 134 -2.34 22.20 -10.93
CA PHE A 134 -1.66 22.36 -9.64
C PHE A 134 -0.76 23.61 -9.63
N GLU A 135 -0.08 23.92 -10.73
CA GLU A 135 0.71 25.15 -10.84
C GLU A 135 -0.16 26.41 -10.75
N GLU A 136 -1.36 26.42 -11.34
CA GLU A 136 -2.32 27.52 -11.21
C GLU A 136 -2.84 27.65 -9.77
N LEU A 137 -3.21 26.55 -9.11
CA LEU A 137 -3.62 26.56 -7.70
C LEU A 137 -2.52 27.10 -6.77
N VAL A 138 -1.27 26.68 -6.96
CA VAL A 138 -0.14 27.16 -6.16
C VAL A 138 0.14 28.65 -6.43
N LYS A 139 -0.01 29.11 -7.68
CA LYS A 139 0.11 30.54 -8.02
C LYS A 139 -1.00 31.37 -7.37
N GLU A 140 -2.25 30.94 -7.45
CA GLU A 140 -3.37 31.63 -6.80
C GLU A 140 -3.20 31.69 -5.28
N GLU A 141 -2.73 30.61 -4.66
CA GLU A 141 -2.49 30.55 -3.21
C GLU A 141 -1.30 31.44 -2.80
N ALA A 142 -0.24 31.49 -3.61
CA ALA A 142 0.89 32.40 -3.42
C ALA A 142 0.48 33.88 -3.61
N GLU A 143 -0.35 34.19 -4.60
CA GLU A 143 -0.88 35.53 -4.84
C GLU A 143 -1.80 36.00 -3.72
N ARG A 144 -2.68 35.12 -3.20
CA ARG A 144 -3.51 35.42 -2.02
C ARG A 144 -2.66 35.65 -0.77
N THR A 145 -1.62 34.85 -0.57
CA THR A 145 -0.71 35.00 0.58
C THR A 145 0.07 36.32 0.49
N CYS A 146 0.50 36.71 -0.71
CA CYS A 146 1.21 37.96 -0.97
C CYS A 146 0.28 39.19 -0.83
N ALA A 147 -0.96 39.09 -1.31
CA ALA A 147 -1.98 40.13 -1.14
C ALA A 147 -2.32 40.38 0.34
N ASN A 148 -2.48 39.32 1.13
CA ASN A 148 -2.74 39.42 2.57
C ASN A 148 -1.55 39.99 3.37
N GLN A 149 -0.31 39.80 2.88
CA GLN A 149 0.88 40.40 3.49
C GLN A 149 1.03 41.91 3.22
N LEU A 150 0.44 42.42 2.13
CA LEU A 150 0.52 43.83 1.74
C LEU A 150 -0.51 44.72 2.46
N GLU A 151 -1.64 44.17 2.90
CA GLU A 151 -2.70 44.93 3.59
C GLU A 151 -2.44 45.19 5.08
N GLY A 152 -1.33 44.69 5.64
CA GLY A 152 -0.91 45.02 7.02
C GLY A 152 -1.86 44.55 8.12
N ASP A 153 -2.84 43.70 7.79
CA ASP A 153 -3.77 43.14 8.75
C ASP A 153 -3.20 41.83 9.31
N THR A 154 -2.52 41.93 10.45
CA THR A 154 -1.94 40.78 11.17
C THR A 154 -2.99 39.81 11.75
N ASP A 155 -4.29 40.10 11.59
CA ASP A 155 -5.38 39.31 12.18
C ASP A 155 -6.13 38.39 11.20
N VAL A 156 -5.76 38.34 9.92
CA VAL A 156 -6.36 37.36 8.98
C VAL A 156 -5.49 36.10 8.87
N VAL A 157 -5.38 35.37 9.98
CA VAL A 157 -5.06 33.94 9.93
C VAL A 157 -6.22 33.25 9.23
N ALA A 158 -6.03 32.90 7.94
CA ALA A 158 -6.75 31.86 7.21
C ALA A 158 -8.23 31.66 7.60
N THR A 159 -9.15 32.46 7.05
CA THR A 159 -10.59 32.30 7.26
C THR A 159 -11.24 31.16 6.47
N SER A 160 -10.47 30.38 5.68
CA SER A 160 -10.86 28.99 5.37
C SER A 160 -10.20 28.10 6.43
N GLY A 161 -10.98 27.26 7.10
CA GLY A 161 -10.51 26.45 8.24
C GLY A 161 -9.41 25.42 7.93
N GLY A 162 -8.74 25.51 6.79
CA GLY A 162 -7.89 24.49 6.20
C GLY A 162 -8.73 23.46 5.42
N PRO A 163 -8.18 22.89 4.33
CA PRO A 163 -8.88 21.91 3.49
C PRO A 163 -9.45 20.74 4.30
N LEU A 164 -8.72 20.29 5.33
CA LEU A 164 -9.17 19.23 6.23
C LEU A 164 -10.43 19.61 7.00
N ARG A 165 -10.48 20.82 7.59
CA ARG A 165 -11.66 21.26 8.35
C ARG A 165 -12.87 21.43 7.44
N GLU A 166 -12.66 21.87 6.20
CA GLU A 166 -13.74 22.02 5.23
C GLU A 166 -14.33 20.68 4.80
N VAL A 167 -13.47 19.69 4.51
CA VAL A 167 -13.88 18.30 4.22
C VAL A 167 -14.65 17.71 5.40
N PHE A 168 -14.15 17.86 6.63
CA PHE A 168 -14.84 17.37 7.82
C PHE A 168 -16.05 18.22 8.24
N ALA A 169 -16.20 19.46 7.76
CA ALA A 169 -17.37 20.28 8.03
C ALA A 169 -18.53 19.98 7.07
N HIS A 170 -18.25 19.90 5.76
CA HIS A 170 -19.26 19.89 4.71
C HIS A 170 -19.39 18.55 3.97
N HIS A 171 -18.37 17.69 4.00
CA HIS A 171 -18.33 16.46 3.19
C HIS A 171 -18.31 15.16 4.02
N LYS A 172 -18.78 15.20 5.27
CA LYS A 172 -18.75 14.07 6.22
C LYS A 172 -19.31 12.76 5.66
N LEU A 173 -20.43 12.81 4.92
CA LEU A 173 -21.04 11.62 4.35
C LEU A 173 -20.19 11.03 3.20
N ALA A 174 -19.62 11.87 2.34
CA ALA A 174 -18.73 11.42 1.28
C ALA A 174 -17.43 10.83 1.85
N VAL A 175 -16.88 11.46 2.90
CA VAL A 175 -15.73 10.94 3.65
C VAL A 175 -16.06 9.58 4.27
N LEU A 176 -17.22 9.45 4.92
CA LEU A 176 -17.63 8.21 5.56
C LEU A 176 -17.82 7.08 4.53
N ILE A 177 -18.56 7.33 3.44
CA ILE A 177 -18.80 6.33 2.39
C ILE A 177 -17.48 5.93 1.73
N GLY A 178 -16.62 6.90 1.38
CA GLY A 178 -15.31 6.63 0.81
C GLY A 178 -14.43 5.82 1.75
N SER A 179 -14.37 6.22 3.03
CA SER A 179 -13.57 5.52 4.05
C SER A 179 -14.05 4.09 4.27
N LEU A 180 -15.36 3.87 4.41
CA LEU A 180 -15.93 2.52 4.58
C LEU A 180 -15.72 1.66 3.34
N GLY A 181 -15.84 2.23 2.14
CA GLY A 181 -15.55 1.54 0.89
C GLY A 181 -14.09 1.08 0.81
N THR A 182 -13.15 1.98 1.09
CA THR A 182 -11.71 1.65 1.13
C THR A 182 -11.37 0.67 2.24
N MET A 183 -11.99 0.79 3.43
CA MET A 183 -11.83 -0.17 4.53
C MET A 183 -12.31 -1.57 4.13
N GLY A 184 -13.45 -1.68 3.45
CA GLY A 184 -13.99 -2.96 2.98
C GLY A 184 -13.04 -3.65 2.00
N ILE A 185 -12.53 -2.91 1.02
CA ILE A 185 -11.55 -3.41 0.04
C ILE A 185 -10.24 -3.81 0.74
N GLY A 186 -9.76 -2.99 1.67
CA GLY A 186 -8.56 -3.28 2.46
C GLY A 186 -8.73 -4.55 3.29
N ALA A 187 -9.85 -4.71 3.99
CA ALA A 187 -10.14 -5.91 4.76
C ALA A 187 -10.20 -7.16 3.88
N PHE A 188 -10.86 -7.06 2.72
CA PHE A 188 -10.92 -8.14 1.74
C PHE A 188 -9.52 -8.57 1.26
N TRP A 189 -8.61 -7.62 1.06
CA TRP A 189 -7.26 -7.93 0.61
C TRP A 189 -6.38 -8.48 1.74
N TYR A 190 -6.40 -7.88 2.93
CA TYR A 190 -5.54 -8.29 4.06
C TYR A 190 -5.86 -9.70 4.59
N VAL A 191 -7.13 -10.11 4.58
CA VAL A 191 -7.53 -11.41 5.14
C VAL A 191 -6.90 -12.60 4.39
N PRO A 192 -7.08 -12.80 3.07
CA PRO A 192 -6.45 -13.89 2.36
C PRO A 192 -4.95 -13.65 2.14
N SER A 193 -4.52 -12.43 1.76
CA SER A 193 -3.14 -12.18 1.38
C SER A 193 -2.15 -12.09 2.54
N VAL A 194 -2.59 -11.73 3.75
CA VAL A 194 -1.71 -11.65 4.92
C VAL A 194 -2.06 -12.71 5.95
N TYR A 195 -3.29 -12.70 6.47
CA TYR A 195 -3.68 -13.65 7.53
C TYR A 195 -3.81 -15.08 7.02
N GLY A 196 -4.33 -15.23 5.80
CA GLY A 196 -4.49 -16.50 5.13
C GLY A 196 -3.17 -17.25 4.95
N VAL A 197 -2.17 -16.52 4.45
CA VAL A 197 -0.81 -17.03 4.27
C VAL A 197 -0.21 -17.47 5.60
N GLN A 198 -0.29 -16.63 6.63
CA GLN A 198 0.19 -16.98 7.97
C GLN A 198 -0.52 -18.20 8.54
N PHE A 199 -1.85 -18.27 8.39
CA PHE A 199 -2.66 -19.36 8.87
C PHE A 199 -2.25 -20.70 8.24
N ILE A 200 -2.22 -20.77 6.91
CA ILE A 200 -1.93 -22.03 6.22
C ILE A 200 -0.45 -22.43 6.35
N MET A 201 0.47 -21.47 6.46
CA MET A 201 1.87 -21.72 6.76
C MET A 201 2.05 -22.37 8.15
N GLN A 202 1.37 -21.85 9.18
CA GLN A 202 1.42 -22.39 10.54
C GLN A 202 0.65 -23.71 10.68
N TYR A 203 -0.47 -23.88 9.96
CA TYR A 203 -1.31 -25.07 10.08
C TYR A 203 -0.77 -26.28 9.31
N ASN A 204 -0.10 -26.05 8.17
CA ASN A 204 0.45 -27.12 7.32
C ASN A 204 1.97 -27.26 7.41
N ASP A 205 2.62 -26.57 8.37
CA ASP A 205 4.08 -26.55 8.57
C ASP A 205 4.85 -26.34 7.25
N LEU A 206 4.41 -25.36 6.46
CA LEU A 206 5.00 -25.10 5.15
C LEU A 206 6.35 -24.38 5.30
N PRO A 207 7.37 -24.78 4.51
CA PRO A 207 8.64 -24.07 4.51
C PRO A 207 8.44 -22.65 3.96
N ALA A 208 8.97 -21.65 4.67
CA ALA A 208 8.82 -20.23 4.33
C ALA A 208 9.24 -19.93 2.88
N THR A 209 10.33 -20.55 2.41
CA THR A 209 10.82 -20.42 1.03
C THR A 209 9.78 -20.84 -0.02
N ALA A 210 9.01 -21.91 0.23
CA ALA A 210 7.97 -22.34 -0.71
C ALA A 210 6.78 -21.36 -0.73
N VAL A 211 6.47 -20.76 0.42
CA VAL A 211 5.41 -19.74 0.55
C VAL A 211 5.82 -18.47 -0.20
N SER A 212 7.02 -17.94 0.04
CA SER A 212 7.57 -16.76 -0.64
C SER A 212 7.66 -16.97 -2.16
N PHE A 213 8.06 -18.17 -2.61
CA PHE A 213 8.06 -18.51 -4.04
C PHE A 213 6.65 -18.55 -4.64
N SER A 214 5.68 -19.11 -3.90
CA SER A 214 4.28 -19.09 -4.29
C SER A 214 3.74 -17.67 -4.42
N GLU A 215 3.99 -16.80 -3.43
CA GLU A 215 3.59 -15.39 -3.45
C GLU A 215 4.15 -14.63 -4.65
N MET A 216 5.43 -14.82 -4.94
CA MET A 216 6.10 -14.19 -6.08
C MET A 216 5.35 -14.49 -7.39
N LEU A 217 4.98 -15.76 -7.62
CA LEU A 217 4.22 -16.15 -8.81
C LEU A 217 2.76 -15.72 -8.72
N GLY A 218 2.16 -15.84 -7.53
CA GLY A 218 0.74 -15.61 -7.27
C GLY A 218 0.34 -14.18 -7.58
N PHE A 219 1.18 -13.19 -7.23
CA PHE A 219 0.90 -11.77 -7.49
C PHE A 219 1.21 -11.31 -8.92
N CYS A 220 1.94 -12.10 -9.73
CA CYS A 220 2.18 -11.76 -11.14
C CYS A 220 0.87 -11.80 -11.95
N ILE A 221 -0.05 -12.71 -11.63
CA ILE A 221 -1.32 -12.84 -12.35
C ILE A 221 -2.26 -11.66 -12.05
N PRO A 222 -2.54 -11.29 -10.78
CA PRO A 222 -3.27 -10.08 -10.42
C PRO A 222 -2.67 -8.80 -11.00
N ALA A 223 -1.34 -8.70 -11.13
CA ALA A 223 -0.71 -7.55 -11.76
C ALA A 223 -1.18 -7.37 -13.21
N VAL A 224 -1.27 -8.46 -13.97
CA VAL A 224 -1.77 -8.45 -15.35
C VAL A 224 -3.28 -8.24 -15.38
N LEU A 225 -4.03 -8.93 -14.51
CA LEU A 225 -5.49 -8.82 -14.44
C LEU A 225 -5.94 -7.41 -14.05
N ALA A 226 -5.19 -6.70 -13.20
CA ALA A 226 -5.47 -5.31 -12.83
C ALA A 226 -5.52 -4.40 -14.07
N VAL A 227 -4.60 -4.58 -15.01
CA VAL A 227 -4.58 -3.81 -16.26
C VAL A 227 -5.85 -4.05 -17.08
N PHE A 228 -6.26 -5.31 -17.23
CA PHE A 228 -7.50 -5.67 -17.92
C PHE A 228 -8.75 -5.18 -17.21
N ALA A 229 -8.76 -5.20 -15.87
CA ALA A 229 -9.85 -4.64 -15.08
C ALA A 229 -9.99 -3.12 -15.32
N GLY A 230 -8.87 -2.40 -15.44
CA GLY A 230 -8.86 -0.98 -15.84
C GLY A 230 -9.46 -0.74 -17.22
N MET A 231 -9.11 -1.58 -18.21
CA MET A 231 -9.72 -1.51 -19.55
C MET A 231 -11.23 -1.80 -19.49
N LEU A 232 -11.66 -2.74 -18.64
CA LEU A 232 -13.08 -3.04 -18.47
C LEU A 232 -13.83 -1.87 -17.84
N VAL A 233 -13.20 -1.14 -16.92
CA VAL A 233 -13.75 0.10 -16.34
C VAL A 233 -14.00 1.14 -17.43
N ASP A 234 -13.10 1.28 -18.41
CA ASP A 234 -13.28 2.23 -19.51
C ASP A 234 -14.46 1.87 -20.43
N VAL A 235 -14.83 0.58 -20.52
CA VAL A 235 -15.94 0.11 -21.39
C VAL A 235 -17.28 0.01 -20.64
N TRP A 236 -17.28 -0.51 -19.40
CA TRP A 236 -18.50 -0.80 -18.64
C TRP A 236 -18.82 0.26 -17.58
N GLY A 237 -17.88 1.15 -17.29
CA GLY A 237 -17.97 2.18 -16.27
C GLY A 237 -17.56 1.68 -14.88
N ALA A 238 -16.91 2.57 -14.12
CA ALA A 238 -16.32 2.26 -12.81
C ALA A 238 -17.32 1.70 -11.80
N CYS A 239 -18.53 2.27 -11.71
CA CYS A 239 -19.53 1.85 -10.72
C CYS A 239 -19.95 0.38 -10.88
N LYS A 240 -20.20 -0.07 -12.12
CA LYS A 240 -20.61 -1.46 -12.40
C LYS A 240 -19.50 -2.44 -12.10
N VAL A 241 -18.29 -2.15 -12.59
CA VAL A 241 -17.12 -3.02 -12.37
C VAL A 241 -16.77 -3.10 -10.90
N HIS A 242 -16.78 -1.97 -10.19
CA HIS A 242 -16.50 -1.93 -8.76
C HIS A 242 -17.54 -2.69 -7.94
N THR A 243 -18.83 -2.52 -8.24
CA THR A 243 -19.91 -3.24 -7.55
C THR A 243 -19.82 -4.75 -7.79
N LEU A 244 -19.53 -5.18 -9.02
CA LEU A 244 -19.28 -6.58 -9.35
C LEU A 244 -18.08 -7.15 -8.59
N ALA A 245 -16.98 -6.40 -8.54
CA ALA A 245 -15.79 -6.80 -7.78
C ALA A 245 -16.07 -6.87 -6.28
N LEU A 246 -16.91 -5.98 -5.73
CA LEU A 246 -17.23 -5.94 -4.31
C LEU A 246 -18.18 -7.09 -3.92
N ILE A 247 -19.19 -7.38 -4.74
CA ILE A 247 -20.12 -8.51 -4.50
C ILE A 247 -19.39 -9.85 -4.72
N GLY A 248 -18.66 -10.00 -5.83
CA GLY A 248 -17.91 -11.23 -6.14
C GLY A 248 -16.77 -11.45 -5.17
N GLY A 249 -15.94 -10.42 -4.96
CA GLY A 249 -14.78 -10.45 -4.08
C GLY A 249 -15.17 -10.55 -2.61
N CYS A 250 -15.91 -9.61 -2.03
CA CYS A 250 -16.08 -9.58 -0.57
C CYS A 250 -17.03 -10.66 -0.01
N VAL A 251 -18.01 -11.14 -0.79
CA VAL A 251 -19.05 -12.05 -0.27
C VAL A 251 -18.82 -13.50 -0.69
N ILE A 252 -18.32 -13.74 -1.90
CA ILE A 252 -18.32 -15.08 -2.50
C ILE A 252 -16.96 -15.76 -2.38
N VAL A 253 -15.84 -15.02 -2.35
CA VAL A 253 -14.49 -15.62 -2.41
C VAL A 253 -13.89 -15.95 -1.02
N PRO A 254 -13.87 -15.06 0.00
CA PRO A 254 -13.09 -15.24 1.22
C PRO A 254 -13.57 -16.40 2.07
N MET A 255 -14.89 -16.52 2.28
CA MET A 255 -15.43 -17.53 3.19
C MET A 255 -15.24 -18.95 2.63
N PRO A 256 -15.57 -19.25 1.36
CA PRO A 256 -15.22 -20.53 0.75
C PRO A 256 -13.72 -20.77 0.67
N LEU A 257 -12.91 -19.74 0.41
CA LEU A 257 -11.45 -19.86 0.32
C LEU A 257 -10.83 -20.25 1.69
N LEU A 258 -11.21 -19.56 2.76
CA LEU A 258 -10.75 -19.87 4.12
C LEU A 258 -11.24 -21.25 4.57
N TYR A 259 -12.50 -21.59 4.28
CA TYR A 259 -13.04 -22.93 4.55
C TYR A 259 -12.29 -24.00 3.76
N TRP A 260 -11.94 -23.73 2.51
CA TRP A 260 -11.16 -24.67 1.71
C TRP A 260 -9.75 -24.85 2.27
N TRP A 261 -9.06 -23.78 2.65
CA TRP A 261 -7.72 -23.84 3.25
C TRP A 261 -7.64 -24.65 4.54
N THR A 262 -8.73 -24.75 5.32
CA THR A 262 -8.76 -25.60 6.53
C THR A 262 -8.94 -27.09 6.23
N HIS A 263 -9.39 -27.45 5.02
CA HIS A 263 -9.68 -28.82 4.59
C HIS A 263 -8.72 -29.34 3.51
N VAL A 264 -7.82 -28.50 3.00
CA VAL A 264 -6.81 -28.90 2.00
C VAL A 264 -5.75 -29.76 2.68
N PRO A 265 -5.42 -30.94 2.13
CA PRO A 265 -4.31 -31.74 2.65
C PRO A 265 -2.97 -31.06 2.32
N GLN A 266 -1.96 -31.32 3.16
CA GLN A 266 -0.64 -30.66 3.09
C GLN A 266 0.00 -30.68 1.69
N SER A 267 -0.18 -31.76 0.92
CA SER A 267 0.36 -31.89 -0.45
C SER A 267 -0.19 -30.86 -1.45
N PHE A 268 -1.37 -30.29 -1.18
CA PHE A 268 -2.01 -29.28 -2.03
C PHE A 268 -2.01 -27.88 -1.39
N ALA A 269 -1.44 -27.71 -0.19
CA ALA A 269 -1.51 -26.45 0.54
C ALA A 269 -0.84 -25.28 -0.19
N ILE A 270 0.29 -25.52 -0.88
CA ILE A 270 0.96 -24.50 -1.71
C ILE A 270 0.10 -24.12 -2.94
N ALA A 271 -0.55 -25.09 -3.58
CA ALA A 271 -1.44 -24.81 -4.71
C ALA A 271 -2.68 -24.02 -4.25
N ALA A 272 -3.20 -24.34 -3.06
CA ALA A 272 -4.31 -23.63 -2.48
C ALA A 272 -3.94 -22.19 -2.08
N LEU A 273 -2.74 -21.98 -1.52
CA LEU A 273 -2.13 -20.67 -1.29
C LEU A 273 -2.08 -19.83 -2.57
N PHE A 274 -1.50 -20.40 -3.62
CA PHE A 274 -1.35 -19.75 -4.92
C PHE A 274 -2.70 -19.30 -5.50
N ILE A 275 -3.72 -20.16 -5.43
CA ILE A 275 -5.07 -19.83 -5.88
C ILE A 275 -5.67 -18.69 -5.04
N GLY A 276 -5.50 -18.72 -3.72
CA GLY A 276 -6.02 -17.67 -2.85
C GLY A 276 -5.31 -16.32 -2.99
N GLN A 277 -4.09 -16.28 -3.56
CA GLN A 277 -3.40 -15.04 -3.90
C GLN A 277 -3.93 -14.40 -5.20
N ILE A 278 -4.55 -15.20 -6.07
CA ILE A 278 -5.12 -14.74 -7.35
C ILE A 278 -6.57 -14.29 -7.19
N ALA A 279 -7.31 -14.95 -6.29
CA ALA A 279 -8.75 -14.79 -6.09
C ALA A 279 -9.10 -13.46 -5.38
#